data_AF-A0AAD0VB51-F1
#
_entry.id   AF-A0AAD0VB51-F1
#
_cell.length_a   1.000
_cell.length_b   1.000
_cell.length_c   1.000
_cell.angle_alpha   90.00
_cell.angle_beta   90.00
_cell.angle_gamma   90.00
#
_symmetry.space_group_name_H-M   'P 1'
#
loop_
_entity.id
_entity.type
_entity.pdbx_description
1 polymer ?
#
loop_
_entity_poly.entity_id
_entity_poly.type
_entity_poly.pdbx_seq_one_letter_code
_entity_poly.pdbx_strand_id
1 'polypeptide(L)'
;MNTPNNKKEELLKKYNLWIKKNMFKFLFGVILYLIILIVNFIFFKNNKVTIFSTLLIFSYTIYIYTLRWFITKHLIGKINNIDF
;
A
#
# COMPACT_ATOMS: atom_id res chain seq x y z
N MET A 1 -34.23 3.96 5.52
CA MET A 1 -33.51 5.06 6.20
C MET A 1 -32.14 4.52 6.61
N ASN A 2 -31.04 4.99 6.01
CA ASN A 2 -29.70 4.59 6.44
C ASN A 2 -29.35 5.36 7.71
N THR A 3 -29.39 4.69 8.85
CA THR A 3 -28.94 5.22 10.14
C THR A 3 -27.47 5.66 10.04
N PRO A 4 -27.06 6.73 10.73
CA PRO A 4 -25.68 7.22 10.71
C PRO A 4 -24.62 6.14 11.01
N ASN A 5 -24.96 5.17 11.85
CA ASN A 5 -24.11 4.00 12.14
C ASN A 5 -23.85 3.13 10.91
N ASN A 6 -24.84 2.92 10.03
CA ASN A 6 -24.67 2.15 8.80
C ASN A 6 -23.71 2.86 7.84
N LYS A 7 -23.76 4.20 7.78
CA LYS A 7 -22.82 4.99 6.96
C LYS A 7 -21.39 4.93 7.50
N LYS A 8 -21.22 4.94 8.82
CA LYS A 8 -19.92 4.78 9.50
C LYS A 8 -19.29 3.43 9.17
N GLU A 9 -20.05 2.35 9.28
CA GLU A 9 -19.58 0.99 8.96
C GLU A 9 -19.22 0.82 7.48
N GLU A 10 -20.03 1.38 6.57
CA GLU A 10 -19.76 1.31 5.13
C GLU A 10 -18.45 2.00 4.75
N LEU A 11 -18.18 3.18 5.33
CA LEU A 11 -16.93 3.91 5.13
C LEU A 11 -15.73 3.13 5.68
N LEU A 12 -15.83 2.59 6.90
CA LEU A 12 -14.78 1.76 7.50
C LEU A 12 -14.46 0.54 6.63
N LYS A 13 -15.49 -0.15 6.14
CA LYS A 13 -15.34 -1.29 5.24
C LYS A 13 -14.64 -0.89 3.95
N LYS A 14 -15.00 0.25 3.35
CA LYS A 14 -14.37 0.78 2.13
C LYS A 14 -12.88 1.07 2.32
N TYR A 15 -12.50 1.75 3.41
CA TYR A 15 -11.09 2.05 3.71
C TYR A 15 -10.29 0.77 4.00
N ASN A 16 -10.84 -0.16 4.76
CA ASN A 16 -10.17 -1.44 5.06
C ASN A 16 -9.96 -2.29 3.80
N LEU A 17 -10.97 -2.37 2.92
CA LEU A 17 -10.85 -3.05 1.63
C LEU A 17 -9.79 -2.39 0.74
N TRP A 18 -9.74 -1.06 0.74
CA TRP A 18 -8.75 -0.31 -0.03
C TRP A 18 -7.33 -0.59 0.48
N ILE A 19 -7.11 -0.57 1.81
CA ILE A 19 -5.81 -0.91 2.41
C ILE A 19 -5.41 -2.34 2.03
N LYS A 20 -6.33 -3.31 2.14
CA LYS A 20 -6.07 -4.71 1.80
C LYS A 20 -5.68 -4.87 0.32
N LYS A 21 -6.40 -4.21 -0.59
CA LYS A 21 -6.11 -4.25 -2.04
C LYS A 21 -4.73 -3.67 -2.36
N ASN A 22 -4.36 -2.56 -1.73
CA ASN A 22 -3.06 -1.94 -1.98
C ASN A 22 -1.90 -2.69 -1.34
N MET A 23 -2.09 -3.31 -0.17
CA MET A 23 -1.10 -4.23 0.39
C MET A 23 -0.87 -5.45 -0.52
N PHE A 24 -1.93 -5.97 -1.14
CA PHE A 24 -1.78 -7.06 -2.12
C PHE A 24 -1.01 -6.62 -3.37
N LYS A 25 -1.31 -5.44 -3.92
CA LYS A 25 -0.55 -4.85 -5.03
C LYS A 25 0.91 -4.62 -4.67
N PHE A 26 1.17 -4.17 -3.44
CA PHE A 26 2.53 -3.99 -2.93
C PHE A 26 3.29 -5.32 -2.90
N LEU A 27 2.67 -6.37 -2.34
CA LEU A 27 3.26 -7.72 -2.32
C LEU A 27 3.59 -8.21 -3.74
N PHE A 28 2.67 -8.01 -4.69
CA PHE A 28 2.91 -8.34 -6.09
C PHE A 28 4.10 -7.56 -6.68
N GLY A 29 4.20 -6.27 -6.37
CA GLY A 29 5.34 -5.43 -6.78
C GLY A 29 6.68 -5.92 -6.20
N VAL A 30 6.69 -6.38 -4.94
CA VAL A 30 7.88 -6.98 -4.31
C VAL A 30 8.30 -8.27 -5.01
N ILE A 31 7.34 -9.14 -5.34
CA ILE A 31 7.62 -10.38 -6.10
C ILE A 31 8.22 -10.03 -7.47
N LEU A 32 7.63 -9.07 -8.18
CA LEU A 32 8.15 -8.61 -9.47
C LEU A 32 9.58 -8.05 -9.35
N TYR A 33 9.85 -7.26 -8.31
CA TYR A 33 11.18 -6.74 -8.02
C TYR A 33 12.21 -7.87 -7.83
N LEU A 34 11.87 -8.91 -7.06
CA LEU A 34 12.76 -10.06 -6.86
C LEU A 34 13.07 -10.78 -8.17
N ILE A 35 12.07 -10.94 -9.06
CA ILE A 35 12.27 -11.54 -10.38
C ILE A 35 13.24 -10.69 -11.21
N ILE A 36 13.05 -9.36 -11.25
CA ILE A 36 13.94 -8.44 -11.96
C ILE A 36 15.38 -8.55 -11.44
N LEU A 37 15.54 -8.66 -10.12
CA LEU A 37 16.85 -8.76 -9.48
C LEU A 37 17.55 -10.08 -9.84
N ILE A 38 16.83 -11.21 -9.81
CA ILE A 38 17.34 -12.52 -10.21
C ILE A 38 17.73 -12.53 -11.68
N VAL A 39 16.87 -12.02 -12.58
CA VAL A 39 17.16 -11.93 -14.02
C VAL A 39 18.37 -11.03 -14.27
N ASN A 40 18.44 -9.87 -13.61
CA ASN A 40 19.59 -8.97 -13.74
C ASN A 40 20.87 -9.63 -13.23
N PHE A 41 20.81 -10.41 -12.14
CA PHE A 41 21.95 -11.12 -11.59
C PHE A 41 22.46 -12.24 -12.51
N ILE A 42 21.56 -13.03 -13.10
CA ILE A 42 21.91 -14.17 -13.95
C ILE A 42 22.44 -13.71 -15.31
N PHE A 43 21.77 -12.75 -15.98
CA PHE A 43 22.04 -12.45 -17.38
C PHE A 43 22.86 -11.18 -17.60
N PHE A 44 22.51 -10.09 -16.91
CA PHE A 44 23.01 -8.75 -17.28
C PHE A 44 24.14 -8.25 -16.38
N LYS A 45 24.19 -8.70 -15.12
CA LYS A 45 25.10 -8.24 -14.06
C LYS A 45 25.25 -6.71 -14.01
N ASN A 46 24.16 -6.00 -14.30
CA ASN A 46 24.19 -4.55 -14.47
C ASN A 46 23.83 -3.86 -13.15
N ASN A 47 24.83 -3.27 -12.50
CA ASN A 47 24.66 -2.58 -11.23
C ASN A 47 23.69 -1.38 -11.30
N LYS A 48 23.58 -0.71 -12.46
CA LYS A 48 22.66 0.42 -12.62
C LYS A 48 21.19 -0.03 -12.50
N VAL A 49 20.86 -1.20 -13.06
CA VAL A 49 19.51 -1.78 -12.98
C VAL A 49 19.19 -2.16 -11.54
N THR A 50 20.13 -2.76 -10.82
CA THR A 50 19.96 -3.08 -9.39
C THR A 50 19.70 -1.79 -8.59
N ILE A 51 20.56 -0.78 -8.71
CA ILE A 51 20.41 0.48 -7.96
C ILE A 51 19.07 1.16 -8.27
N PHE A 52 18.70 1.26 -9.55
CA PHE A 52 17.45 1.91 -9.96
C PHE A 52 16.21 1.15 -9.49
N SER A 53 16.20 -0.19 -9.65
CA SER A 53 15.08 -1.01 -9.19
C SER A 53 14.95 -1.01 -7.66
N THR A 54 16.06 -1.00 -6.93
CA THR A 54 16.06 -0.85 -5.46
C THR A 54 15.53 0.51 -5.04
N LEU A 55 15.92 1.60 -5.70
CA LEU A 55 15.37 2.94 -5.43
C LEU A 55 13.86 3.02 -5.70
N LEU A 56 13.40 2.40 -6.79
CA LEU A 56 11.98 2.35 -7.13
C LEU A 56 11.17 1.60 -6.07
N ILE A 57 11.59 0.39 -5.68
CA ILE A 57 10.84 -0.37 -4.67
C ILE A 57 10.90 0.33 -3.31
N PHE A 58 12.01 0.97 -2.96
CA PHE A 58 12.15 1.73 -1.71
C PHE A 58 11.20 2.93 -1.66
N SER A 59 11.16 3.75 -2.71
CA SER A 59 10.25 4.90 -2.79
C SER A 59 8.78 4.46 -2.77
N TYR A 60 8.43 3.39 -3.48
CA TYR A 60 7.09 2.82 -3.47
C TYR A 60 6.69 2.26 -2.11
N THR A 61 7.64 1.66 -1.39
CA THR A 61 7.45 1.16 -0.03
C THR A 61 7.09 2.30 0.91
N ILE A 62 7.89 3.38 0.92
CA ILE A 62 7.61 4.58 1.73
C ILE A 62 6.21 5.10 1.43
N TYR A 63 5.88 5.27 0.14
CA TYR A 63 4.57 5.75 -0.29
C TYR A 63 3.41 4.89 0.27
N ILE A 64 3.47 3.56 0.14
CA ILE A 64 2.40 2.67 0.62
C ILE A 64 2.26 2.74 2.14
N TYR A 65 3.36 2.77 2.89
CA TYR A 65 3.33 2.84 4.35
C TYR A 65 2.82 4.19 4.86
N THR A 66 3.26 5.30 4.26
CA THR A 66 2.76 6.65 4.59
C THR A 66 1.26 6.76 4.31
N LEU A 67 0.81 6.24 3.18
CA LEU A 67 -0.59 6.30 2.80
C LEU A 67 -1.47 5.42 3.69
N ARG A 68 -0.99 4.22 4.05
CA ARG A 68 -1.64 3.37 5.05
C ARG A 68 -1.76 4.09 6.40
N TRP A 69 -0.67 4.68 6.88
CA TRP A 69 -0.67 5.45 8.12
C TRP A 69 -1.68 6.58 8.09
N PHE A 70 -1.72 7.36 7.00
CA PHE A 70 -2.66 8.47 6.84
C PHE A 70 -4.13 7.99 6.89
N ILE A 71 -4.46 6.93 6.16
CA ILE A 71 -5.83 6.40 6.16
C ILE A 71 -6.22 5.87 7.55
N THR A 72 -5.34 5.12 8.21
CA THR A 72 -5.65 4.55 9.53
C THR A 72 -5.74 5.62 10.62
N LYS A 73 -4.79 6.57 10.67
CA LYS A 73 -4.74 7.57 11.74
C LYS A 73 -5.66 8.76 11.50
N HIS A 74 -5.71 9.31 10.29
CA HIS A 74 -6.50 10.50 10.01
C HIS A 74 -7.91 10.21 9.50
N LEU A 75 -8.11 9.23 8.62
CA LEU A 75 -9.46 8.95 8.08
C LEU A 75 -10.27 8.08 9.02
N ILE A 76 -9.78 6.85 9.30
CA ILE A 76 -10.46 5.91 10.20
C ILE A 76 -10.53 6.47 11.62
N GLY A 77 -9.43 7.07 12.10
CA GLY A 77 -9.42 7.73 13.42
C GLY A 77 -10.49 8.82 13.55
N LYS A 78 -10.64 9.69 12.55
CA LYS A 78 -11.68 10.73 12.55
C LYS A 78 -13.09 10.15 12.47
N ILE A 79 -13.30 9.10 11.67
CA ILE A 79 -14.60 8.41 11.58
C ILE A 79 -14.98 7.77 12.92
N ASN A 80 -14.02 7.16 13.61
CA ASN A 80 -14.26 6.54 14.90
C ASN A 80 -14.60 7.58 15.99
N ASN A 81 -13.97 8.76 15.94
CA ASN A 81 -14.13 9.85 16.92
C ASN A 81 -15.33 10.77 16.66
N ILE A 82 -16.07 10.59 15.56
CA ILE A 82 -17.35 11.26 15.33
C ILE A 82 -18.43 10.40 15.99
N ASP A 83 -19.03 10.94 17.05
CA ASP A 83 -20.36 10.55 17.52
C ASP A 83 -21.37 11.23 16.58
N PHE A 84 -22.12 10.41 15.84
CA PHE A 84 -23.15 10.87 14.90
C PHE A 84 -24.49 11.05 15.61
#